data_AF-A0A3M2LMY0-F1
#
_entry.id   AF-A0A3M2LMY0-F1
#
_cell.length_a   1.000
_cell.length_b   1.000
_cell.length_c   1.000
_cell.angle_alpha   90.00
_cell.angle_beta   90.00
_cell.angle_gamma   90.00
#
_symmetry.space_group_name_H-M   'P 1'
#
loop_
_entity.id
_entity.type
_entity.pdbx_description
1 polymer ?
#
loop_
_entity_poly.entity_id
_entity_poly.type
_entity_poly.pdbx_seq_one_letter_code
_entity_poly.pdbx_strand_id
1 'polypeptide(L)'
;MNGEAHHEPRDEMWEQVRRIRTWLDANTGGQTETERELLRVLKIGEEFGEVAEALHGAHNANPRKGASHTRADVSKELVDVAVTTLIALDTIDPEARKAFDARLQHLVDRVAPPSGEPA
;
A
#
# COMPACT_ATOMS: atom_id res chain seq x y z
N MET A 1 -30.31 9.87 -21.07
CA MET A 1 -29.22 10.66 -20.48
C MET A 1 -28.43 9.71 -19.60
N ASN A 2 -27.37 9.11 -20.15
CA ASN A 2 -26.50 8.24 -19.38
C ASN A 2 -25.48 9.15 -18.70
N GLY A 3 -25.67 9.41 -17.41
CA GLY A 3 -24.63 10.03 -16.59
C GLY A 3 -23.54 9.00 -16.40
N GLU A 4 -22.48 9.08 -17.19
CA GLU A 4 -21.23 8.41 -16.85
C GLU A 4 -20.79 9.00 -15.51
N ALA A 5 -20.83 8.17 -14.46
CA ALA A 5 -20.30 8.55 -13.17
C ALA A 5 -18.79 8.79 -13.35
N HIS A 6 -18.37 10.05 -13.31
CA HIS A 6 -16.96 10.40 -13.23
C HIS A 6 -16.42 9.89 -11.90
N HIS A 7 -15.67 8.79 -11.94
CA HIS A 7 -15.01 8.22 -10.78
C HIS A 7 -13.67 8.92 -10.58
N GLU A 8 -13.40 9.46 -9.40
CA GLU A 8 -12.09 10.05 -9.13
C GLU A 8 -11.01 8.96 -9.15
N PRO A 9 -9.78 9.22 -9.61
CA PRO A 9 -8.72 8.21 -9.71
C PRO A 9 -8.44 7.44 -8.42
N ARG A 10 -8.61 8.11 -7.27
CA ARG A 10 -8.45 7.51 -5.95
C ARG A 10 -9.55 6.51 -5.63
N ASP A 11 -10.75 6.78 -6.09
CA ASP A 11 -11.88 5.89 -5.90
C ASP A 11 -11.64 4.62 -6.72
N GLU A 12 -11.02 4.74 -7.90
CA GLU A 12 -10.65 3.58 -8.74
C GLU A 12 -9.64 2.68 -8.02
N MET A 13 -8.61 3.30 -7.43
CA MET A 13 -7.60 2.60 -6.64
C MET A 13 -8.22 1.80 -5.48
N TRP A 14 -9.13 2.40 -4.70
CA TRP A 14 -9.78 1.71 -3.59
C TRP A 14 -10.70 0.57 -4.04
N GLU A 15 -11.37 0.69 -5.20
CA GLU A 15 -12.10 -0.43 -5.79
C GLU A 15 -11.17 -1.57 -6.21
N GLN A 16 -10.00 -1.26 -6.78
CA GLN A 16 -8.99 -2.27 -7.12
C GLN A 16 -8.45 -2.98 -5.86
N VAL A 17 -8.17 -2.24 -4.78
CA VAL A 17 -7.77 -2.81 -3.48
C VAL A 17 -8.85 -3.74 -2.93
N ARG A 18 -10.12 -3.29 -2.89
CA ARG A 18 -11.25 -4.11 -2.45
C ARG A 18 -11.42 -5.37 -3.29
N ARG A 19 -11.22 -5.27 -4.60
CA ARG A 19 -11.27 -6.42 -5.51
C ARG A 19 -10.20 -7.45 -5.16
N ILE A 20 -8.97 -7.02 -4.89
CA ILE A 20 -7.89 -7.93 -4.47
C ILE A 20 -8.22 -8.55 -3.11
N ARG A 21 -8.65 -7.74 -2.12
CA ARG A 21 -9.05 -8.25 -0.80
C ARG A 21 -10.15 -9.29 -0.89
N THR A 22 -11.19 -9.02 -1.67
CA THR A 22 -12.32 -9.94 -1.89
C THR A 22 -11.85 -11.25 -2.53
N TRP A 23 -10.93 -11.17 -3.49
CA TRP A 23 -10.33 -12.36 -4.07
C TRP A 23 -9.52 -13.15 -3.03
N LEU A 24 -8.72 -12.49 -2.20
CA LEU A 24 -7.99 -13.14 -1.10
C LEU A 24 -8.96 -13.82 -0.12
N ASP A 25 -10.03 -13.13 0.27
CA ASP A 25 -11.07 -13.63 1.18
C ASP A 25 -11.73 -14.92 0.67
N ALA A 26 -11.87 -15.06 -0.65
CA ALA A 26 -12.43 -16.22 -1.32
C ALA A 26 -11.42 -17.36 -1.54
N ASN A 27 -10.11 -17.07 -1.52
CA ASN A 27 -9.05 -18.04 -1.87
C ASN A 27 -8.16 -18.43 -0.68
N THR A 28 -8.35 -17.84 0.49
CA THR A 28 -7.70 -18.26 1.75
C THR A 28 -8.66 -19.14 2.56
N GLY A 29 -8.40 -20.45 2.55
CA GLY A 29 -9.27 -21.44 3.19
C GLY A 29 -9.13 -21.45 4.72
N GLY A 30 -10.25 -21.61 5.41
CA GLY A 30 -10.30 -21.98 6.83
C GLY A 30 -9.91 -20.91 7.85
N GLN A 31 -9.51 -19.72 7.42
CA GLN A 31 -9.12 -18.62 8.32
C GLN A 31 -10.34 -17.88 8.88
N THR A 32 -10.34 -17.68 10.19
CA THR A 32 -11.22 -16.75 10.90
C THR A 32 -10.94 -15.29 10.49
N GLU A 33 -11.85 -14.39 10.80
CA GLU A 33 -11.69 -12.94 10.55
C GLU A 33 -10.43 -12.38 11.24
N THR A 34 -10.23 -12.72 12.52
CA THR A 34 -9.03 -12.32 13.27
C THR A 34 -7.74 -12.87 12.66
N GLU A 35 -7.73 -14.11 12.18
CA GLU A 35 -6.55 -14.66 11.50
C GLU A 35 -6.24 -13.90 10.21
N ARG A 36 -7.26 -13.53 9.43
CA ARG A 36 -7.07 -12.74 8.20
C ARG A 36 -6.47 -11.38 8.48
N GLU A 37 -6.97 -10.67 9.50
CA GLU A 37 -6.42 -9.40 9.95
C GLU A 37 -4.94 -9.52 10.30
N LEU A 38 -4.60 -10.47 11.18
CA LEU A 38 -3.25 -10.69 11.65
C LEU A 38 -2.30 -11.05 10.49
N LEU A 39 -2.70 -11.99 9.63
CA LEU A 39 -1.87 -12.46 8.53
C LEU A 39 -1.65 -11.36 7.47
N ARG A 40 -2.64 -10.51 7.21
CA ARG A 40 -2.48 -9.37 6.29
C ARG A 40 -1.53 -8.32 6.82
N VAL A 41 -1.55 -8.06 8.13
CA VAL A 41 -0.56 -7.17 8.76
C VAL A 41 0.83 -7.80 8.71
N LEU A 42 0.96 -9.10 8.97
CA LEU A 42 2.25 -9.80 8.89
C LEU A 42 2.84 -9.81 7.47
N LYS A 43 2.00 -9.90 6.44
CA LYS A 43 2.42 -9.85 5.03
C LYS A 43 3.17 -8.55 4.69
N ILE A 44 2.89 -7.44 5.37
CA ILE A 44 3.64 -6.18 5.21
C ILE A 44 5.14 -6.39 5.53
N GLY A 45 5.44 -7.19 6.55
CA GLY A 45 6.83 -7.50 6.93
C GLY A 45 7.56 -8.35 5.88
N GLU A 46 6.84 -9.23 5.19
CA GLU A 46 7.35 -10.04 4.08
C GLU A 46 7.71 -9.15 2.88
N GLU A 47 6.78 -8.28 2.45
CA GLU A 47 7.01 -7.33 1.34
C GLU A 47 8.16 -6.35 1.65
N PHE A 48 8.28 -5.89 2.89
CA PHE A 48 9.44 -5.09 3.32
C PHE A 48 10.76 -5.86 3.18
N GLY A 49 10.75 -7.17 3.48
CA GLY A 49 11.89 -8.06 3.27
C GLY A 49 12.29 -8.13 1.79
N GLU A 50 11.32 -8.19 0.88
CA GLU A 50 11.55 -8.18 -0.57
C GLU A 50 12.15 -6.85 -1.04
N VAL A 51 11.65 -5.71 -0.56
CA VAL A 51 12.27 -4.39 -0.80
C VAL A 51 13.73 -4.39 -0.34
N ALA A 52 14.02 -4.94 0.85
CA ALA A 52 15.37 -5.02 1.38
C ALA A 52 16.29 -5.91 0.53
N GLU A 53 15.79 -7.04 0.01
CA GLU A 53 16.53 -7.89 -0.91
C GLU A 53 16.81 -7.17 -2.25
N ALA A 54 15.79 -6.52 -2.82
CA ALA A 54 15.93 -5.76 -4.07
C ALA A 54 16.94 -4.62 -3.91
N LEU A 55 16.95 -3.89 -2.79
CA LEU A 55 17.93 -2.85 -2.49
C LEU A 55 19.35 -3.41 -2.41
N HIS A 56 19.55 -4.53 -1.69
CA HIS A 56 20.86 -5.17 -1.63
C HIS A 56 21.36 -5.59 -3.02
N GLY A 57 20.46 -6.13 -3.85
CA GLY A 57 20.78 -6.50 -5.23
C GLY A 57 21.11 -5.29 -6.11
N ALA A 58 20.32 -4.22 -6.05
CA ALA A 58 20.49 -3.02 -6.87
C ALA A 58 21.75 -2.22 -6.53
N HIS A 59 22.15 -2.22 -5.26
CA HIS A 59 23.37 -1.54 -4.81
C HIS A 59 24.62 -2.43 -4.81
N ASN A 60 24.48 -3.70 -5.20
CA ASN A 60 25.54 -4.71 -5.03
C ASN A 60 26.11 -4.73 -3.60
N ALA A 61 25.24 -4.47 -2.61
CA ALA A 61 25.64 -4.22 -1.23
C ALA A 61 25.94 -5.52 -0.45
N ASN A 62 25.54 -6.68 -1.00
CA ASN A 62 25.89 -7.99 -0.47
C ASN A 62 26.89 -8.71 -1.41
N PRO A 63 28.18 -8.72 -1.06
CA PRO A 63 29.22 -9.33 -1.90
C PRO A 63 29.01 -10.82 -2.19
N ARG A 64 28.19 -11.54 -1.39
CA ARG A 64 27.88 -12.96 -1.59
C ARG A 64 26.81 -13.21 -2.66
N LYS A 65 26.03 -12.18 -3.05
CA LYS A 65 24.92 -12.30 -4.01
C LYS A 65 25.14 -11.50 -5.31
N GLY A 66 26.07 -10.56 -5.34
CA GLY A 66 26.35 -9.76 -6.54
C GLY A 66 25.22 -8.78 -6.88
N ALA A 67 25.30 -8.14 -8.05
CA ALA A 67 24.27 -7.25 -8.56
C ALA A 67 23.15 -8.08 -9.22
N SER A 68 22.08 -8.35 -8.46
CA SER A 68 20.96 -9.21 -8.89
C SER A 68 19.69 -8.47 -9.26
N HIS A 69 19.56 -7.20 -8.88
CA HIS A 69 18.34 -6.40 -9.06
C HIS A 69 18.69 -5.03 -9.64
N THR A 70 17.64 -4.34 -10.06
CA THR A 70 17.67 -2.98 -10.60
C THR A 70 16.88 -2.03 -9.70
N ARG A 71 16.97 -0.73 -9.98
CA ARG A 71 16.12 0.26 -9.31
C ARG A 71 14.63 0.06 -9.61
N ALA A 72 14.29 -0.51 -10.77
CA ALA A 72 12.92 -0.81 -11.12
C ALA A 72 12.33 -1.92 -10.24
N ASP A 73 13.15 -2.93 -9.90
CA ASP A 73 12.72 -4.00 -8.99
C ASP A 73 12.42 -3.45 -7.59
N VAL A 74 13.27 -2.55 -7.08
CA VAL A 74 13.00 -1.84 -5.82
C VAL A 74 11.67 -1.07 -5.88
N SER A 75 11.41 -0.38 -7.00
CA SER A 75 10.16 0.36 -7.18
C SER A 75 8.95 -0.56 -7.20
N LYS A 76 9.07 -1.74 -7.82
CA LYS A 76 8.02 -2.75 -7.84
C LYS A 76 7.73 -3.24 -6.42
N GLU A 77 8.74 -3.64 -5.66
CA GLU A 77 8.51 -4.16 -4.30
C GLU A 77 7.97 -3.07 -3.35
N LEU A 78 8.30 -1.79 -3.56
CA LEU A 78 7.68 -0.70 -2.81
C LEU A 78 6.18 -0.53 -3.11
N VAL A 79 5.76 -0.80 -4.35
CA VAL A 79 4.34 -0.83 -4.72
C VAL A 79 3.66 -2.01 -4.04
N ASP A 80 4.30 -3.17 -4.00
CA ASP A 80 3.77 -4.38 -3.34
C ASP A 80 3.57 -4.15 -1.83
N VAL A 81 4.51 -3.45 -1.15
CA VAL A 81 4.31 -2.96 0.24
C VAL A 81 3.11 -2.03 0.36
N ALA A 82 2.98 -1.04 -0.53
CA ALA A 82 1.91 -0.05 -0.47
C ALA A 82 0.54 -0.71 -0.65
N VAL A 83 0.38 -1.57 -1.65
CA VAL A 83 -0.87 -2.29 -1.92
C VAL A 83 -1.20 -3.24 -0.77
N THR A 84 -0.22 -3.98 -0.25
CA THR A 84 -0.41 -4.88 0.91
C THR A 84 -0.87 -4.12 2.14
N THR A 85 -0.30 -2.94 2.39
CA THR A 85 -0.71 -2.07 3.50
C THR A 85 -2.15 -1.56 3.33
N LEU A 86 -2.55 -1.18 2.11
CA LEU A 86 -3.92 -0.75 1.83
C LEU A 86 -4.94 -1.90 1.99
N ILE A 87 -4.58 -3.13 1.59
CA ILE A 87 -5.40 -4.33 1.80
C ILE A 87 -5.56 -4.61 3.30
N ALA A 88 -4.49 -4.50 4.08
CA ALA A 88 -4.56 -4.67 5.53
C ALA A 88 -5.44 -3.59 6.18
N LEU A 89 -5.34 -2.33 5.73
CA LEU A 89 -6.18 -1.24 6.21
C LEU A 89 -7.67 -1.46 5.87
N ASP A 90 -7.99 -1.83 4.62
CA ASP A 90 -9.38 -2.15 4.19
C ASP A 90 -9.96 -3.40 4.88
N THR A 91 -9.09 -4.23 5.48
CA THR A 91 -9.53 -5.37 6.29
C THR A 91 -9.95 -4.94 7.70
N ILE A 92 -9.21 -4.00 8.29
CA ILE A 92 -9.39 -3.60 9.70
C ILE A 92 -10.43 -2.49 9.85
N ASP A 93 -10.50 -1.57 8.87
CA ASP A 93 -11.37 -0.40 8.92
C ASP A 93 -12.38 -0.41 7.75
N PRO A 94 -13.69 -0.54 8.02
CA PRO A 94 -14.71 -0.47 6.97
C PRO A 94 -14.75 0.89 6.26
N GLU A 95 -14.23 1.94 6.89
CA GLU A 95 -14.11 3.31 6.37
C GLU A 95 -12.66 3.65 5.96
N ALA A 96 -11.84 2.63 5.65
CA ALA A 96 -10.41 2.74 5.34
C ALA A 96 -10.04 3.90 4.41
N ARG A 97 -10.81 4.12 3.32
CA ARG A 97 -10.61 5.26 2.41
C ARG A 97 -10.68 6.59 3.15
N LYS A 98 -11.76 6.80 3.92
CA LYS A 98 -11.99 8.05 4.65
C LYS A 98 -10.91 8.26 5.72
N ALA A 99 -10.52 7.19 6.43
CA ALA A 99 -9.45 7.23 7.41
C ALA A 99 -8.10 7.59 6.78
N PHE A 100 -7.78 6.99 5.62
CA PHE A 100 -6.57 7.29 4.86
C PHE A 100 -6.55 8.74 4.38
N ASP A 101 -7.63 9.23 3.76
CA ASP A 101 -7.71 10.58 3.23
C ASP A 101 -7.61 11.63 4.35
N ALA A 102 -8.31 11.41 5.46
CA ALA A 102 -8.21 12.27 6.63
C ALA A 102 -6.79 12.30 7.22
N ARG A 103 -6.13 11.13 7.30
CA ARG A 103 -4.76 11.04 7.82
C ARG A 103 -3.76 11.70 6.87
N LEU A 104 -3.89 11.48 5.56
CA LEU A 104 -3.02 12.07 4.56
C LEU A 104 -3.16 13.59 4.55
N GLN A 105 -4.39 14.12 4.57
CA GLN A 105 -4.63 15.56 4.65
C GLN A 105 -3.99 16.16 5.89
N HIS A 106 -4.19 15.52 7.05
CA HIS A 106 -3.55 15.96 8.30
C HIS A 106 -2.01 15.99 8.20
N LEU A 107 -1.39 15.01 7.51
CA LEU A 107 0.07 15.00 7.31
C LEU A 107 0.53 16.10 6.34
N VAL A 108 -0.26 16.40 5.31
CA VAL A 108 -0.01 17.52 4.38
C VAL A 108 -0.09 18.84 5.11
N ASP A 109 -1.14 19.06 5.91
CA ASP A 109 -1.33 20.29 6.68
C ASP A 109 -0.17 20.56 7.65
N ARG A 110 0.44 19.49 8.19
CA ARG A 110 1.60 19.58 9.09
C ARG A 110 2.89 20.05 8.40
N VAL A 111 3.01 19.89 7.09
CA VAL A 111 4.21 20.26 6.32
C VAL A 111 3.96 21.45 5.39
N ALA A 112 2.71 21.92 5.29
CA ALA A 112 2.38 23.15 4.57
C ALA A 112 3.02 24.35 5.29
N PRO A 113 3.70 25.26 4.57
CA PRO A 113 4.21 26.48 5.17
C PRO A 113 3.05 27.33 5.74
N PRO A 114 3.28 28.11 6.82
CA PRO A 114 2.24 28.96 7.38
C PRO A 114 1.70 29.90 6.29
N SER A 115 0.38 29.95 6.15
CA SER A 115 -0.31 30.77 5.16
C SER A 115 -0.13 32.26 5.49
N GLY A 116 0.79 32.91 4.79
CA GLY A 116 0.82 34.36 4.55
C GLY A 116 1.61 35.22 5.54
N GLU A 117 2.83 35.59 5.15
CA GLU A 117 3.29 36.97 5.32
C GLU A 117 3.41 37.58 3.91
N PRO A 118 2.66 38.65 3.59
CA PRO A 118 3.03 39.51 2.48
C PRO A 118 4.26 40.33 2.90
N ALA A 119 5.24 40.42 2.00
CA ALA A 119 6.28 41.47 2.06
C ALA A 119 5.68 42.84 1.73
#